data_AF-A0A9D7SCF1-F1
#
_entry.id   AF-A0A9D7SCF1-F1
#
_cell.length_a   1.000
_cell.length_b   1.000
_cell.length_c   1.000
_cell.angle_alpha   90.00
_cell.angle_beta   90.00
_cell.angle_gamma   90.00
#
_symmetry.space_group_name_H-M   'P 1'
#
loop_
_entity.id
_entity.type
_entity.pdbx_description
1 polymer ?
#
loop_
_entity_poly.entity_id
_entity_poly.type
_entity_poly.pdbx_seq_one_letter_code
_entity_poly.pdbx_strand_id
1 'polypeptide(L)'
;MADAPITLRLPMPLRKQKAIQAAWKPLLLQWLVPGAGYWAIGEKLRAKVFFGVWLLFCILGALQMQLGAVDGVKGGIFVPVQGSWLSTLGSLGSAGIGPVYGAFAWAFGGAGTEPVRTLTQEYGATYVMVAGLLNWLCCFDLWDRITGRWIFRLPKDEQVQMAKDLLPKSE
;
A
#
# COMPACT_ATOMS: atom_id res chain seq x y z
N MET A 1 9.83 18.47 -14.64
CA MET A 1 8.69 18.40 -15.59
C MET A 1 7.47 18.10 -14.77
N ALA A 2 6.54 19.05 -14.65
CA ALA A 2 5.33 18.87 -13.87
C ALA A 2 4.47 17.79 -14.56
N ASP A 3 4.31 16.64 -13.91
CA ASP A 3 3.30 15.66 -14.31
C ASP A 3 1.95 16.41 -14.37
N ALA A 4 1.30 16.36 -15.53
CA ALA A 4 0.05 17.05 -15.76
C ALA A 4 -0.94 16.77 -14.62
N PRO A 5 -1.65 17.79 -14.10
CA PRO A 5 -2.59 17.60 -13.01
C PRO A 5 -3.61 16.55 -13.42
N ILE A 6 -3.79 15.57 -12.53
CA ILE A 6 -4.74 14.47 -12.63
C ILE A 6 -6.04 15.01 -13.24
N THR A 7 -6.43 14.52 -14.42
CA THR A 7 -7.68 14.93 -15.07
C THR A 7 -8.87 14.36 -14.30
N LEU A 8 -9.13 14.89 -13.09
CA LEU A 8 -10.29 14.57 -12.29
C LEU A 8 -11.47 15.32 -12.90
N ARG A 9 -12.24 14.62 -13.74
CA ARG A 9 -13.41 15.14 -14.47
C ARG A 9 -14.62 15.51 -13.58
N LEU A 10 -14.46 15.55 -12.25
CA LEU A 10 -15.56 15.76 -11.31
C LEU A 10 -15.32 17.02 -10.46
N PRO A 11 -16.39 17.75 -10.08
CA PRO A 11 -16.26 18.87 -9.15
C PRO A 11 -15.74 18.35 -7.81
N MET A 12 -14.54 18.79 -7.44
CA MET A 12 -13.86 18.44 -6.20
C MET A 12 -14.23 19.43 -5.08
N PRO A 13 -14.22 19.00 -3.79
CA PRO A 13 -13.93 17.65 -3.31
C PRO A 13 -15.14 16.72 -3.39
N LEU A 14 -14.89 15.45 -3.70
CA LEU A 14 -15.92 14.42 -3.66
C LEU A 14 -16.32 14.13 -2.21
N ARG A 15 -17.63 14.07 -1.95
CA ARG A 15 -18.18 13.76 -0.62
C ARG A 15 -19.03 12.49 -0.65
N LYS A 16 -19.09 11.81 0.50
CA LYS A 16 -19.98 10.67 0.78
C LYS A 16 -19.88 9.58 -0.30
N GLN A 17 -21.01 9.18 -0.88
CA GLN A 17 -21.11 8.08 -1.84
C GLN A 17 -20.31 8.31 -3.12
N LYS A 18 -20.22 9.55 -3.63
CA LYS A 18 -19.46 9.86 -4.84
C LYS A 18 -17.95 9.62 -4.66
N ALA A 19 -17.44 9.90 -3.46
CA ALA A 19 -16.05 9.61 -3.09
C ALA A 19 -15.77 8.10 -3.13
N ILE A 20 -16.65 7.31 -2.50
CA ILE A 20 -16.54 5.85 -2.49
C ILE A 20 -16.60 5.29 -3.91
N GLN A 21 -17.59 5.72 -4.71
CA GLN A 21 -17.79 5.26 -6.09
C GLN A 21 -16.58 5.54 -7.00
N ALA A 22 -15.92 6.69 -6.82
CA ALA A 22 -14.72 7.03 -7.58
C ALA A 22 -13.47 6.27 -7.10
N ALA A 23 -13.34 6.02 -5.79
CA ALA A 23 -12.10 5.51 -5.21
C ALA A 23 -12.02 3.99 -5.05
N TRP A 24 -13.14 3.27 -4.97
CA TRP A 24 -13.10 1.84 -4.64
C TRP A 24 -12.31 1.00 -5.66
N LYS A 25 -12.45 1.27 -6.98
CA LYS A 25 -11.72 0.49 -8.00
C LYS A 25 -10.21 0.75 -7.92
N PRO A 26 -9.72 2.00 -7.94
CA PRO A 26 -8.28 2.24 -7.82
C PRO A 26 -7.69 1.73 -6.50
N LEU A 27 -8.42 1.84 -5.39
CA LEU A 27 -7.99 1.30 -4.10
C LEU A 27 -7.86 -0.22 -4.11
N LEU A 28 -8.85 -0.92 -4.66
CA LEU A 28 -8.81 -2.36 -4.77
C LEU A 28 -7.65 -2.81 -5.68
N LEU A 29 -7.43 -2.11 -6.79
CA LEU A 29 -6.27 -2.36 -7.66
C LEU A 29 -4.94 -2.12 -6.92
N GLN A 30 -4.83 -1.03 -6.15
CA GLN A 30 -3.64 -0.72 -5.35
C GLN A 30 -3.35 -1.80 -4.30
N TRP A 31 -4.39 -2.28 -3.61
CA TRP A 31 -4.23 -3.33 -2.62
C TRP A 31 -3.85 -4.68 -3.27
N LEU A 32 -4.47 -5.03 -4.40
CA LEU A 32 -4.17 -6.27 -5.12
C LEU A 32 -2.75 -6.30 -5.70
N VAL A 33 -2.35 -5.21 -6.36
CA VAL A 33 -1.04 -5.06 -6.99
C VAL A 33 -0.52 -3.66 -6.65
N PRO A 34 0.42 -3.55 -5.70
CA PRO A 34 0.93 -2.25 -5.26
C PRO A 34 1.48 -1.44 -6.43
N GLY A 35 0.89 -0.26 -6.68
CA GLY A 35 1.21 0.62 -7.81
C GLY A 35 0.11 0.66 -8.89
N ALA A 36 -0.74 -0.36 -9.00
CA ALA A 36 -1.78 -0.41 -10.03
C ALA A 36 -2.86 0.66 -9.86
N GLY A 37 -3.16 1.08 -8.62
CA GLY A 37 -4.09 2.17 -8.37
C GLY A 37 -3.59 3.52 -8.87
N TYR A 38 -2.31 3.82 -8.67
CA TYR A 38 -1.64 5.00 -9.23
C TYR A 38 -1.62 4.97 -10.75
N TRP A 39 -1.41 3.78 -11.34
CA TRP A 39 -1.48 3.61 -12.78
C TRP A 39 -2.87 3.93 -13.33
N ALA A 40 -3.92 3.49 -12.64
CA ALA A 40 -5.30 3.73 -13.04
C ALA A 40 -5.69 5.21 -13.05
N ILE A 41 -5.08 6.04 -12.18
CA ILE A 41 -5.28 7.50 -12.16
C ILE A 41 -4.29 8.27 -13.05
N GLY A 42 -3.39 7.58 -13.77
CA GLY A 42 -2.43 8.17 -14.70
C GLY A 42 -1.06 8.52 -14.11
N GLU A 43 -0.83 8.33 -12.81
CA GLU A 43 0.44 8.62 -12.13
C GLU A 43 1.47 7.47 -12.32
N LYS A 44 1.91 7.27 -13.57
CA LYS A 44 2.74 6.13 -13.98
C LYS A 44 4.10 6.06 -13.26
N LEU A 45 4.73 7.20 -12.97
CA LEU A 45 6.03 7.22 -12.29
C LEU A 45 5.91 6.67 -10.87
N ARG A 46 4.94 7.16 -10.11
CA ARG A 46 4.66 6.68 -8.74
C ARG A 46 4.26 5.21 -8.73
N ALA A 47 3.42 4.80 -9.68
CA ALA A 47 3.07 3.39 -9.85
C ALA A 47 4.31 2.50 -9.96
N LYS A 48 5.27 2.86 -10.84
CA LYS A 48 6.52 2.10 -11.03
C LYS A 48 7.38 2.08 -9.78
N VAL A 49 7.56 3.23 -9.11
CA VAL A 49 8.38 3.34 -7.90
C VAL A 49 7.80 2.50 -6.77
N PHE A 50 6.50 2.63 -6.49
CA PHE A 50 5.85 1.88 -5.41
C PHE A 50 5.85 0.38 -5.68
N PHE A 51 5.58 -0.04 -6.92
CA PHE A 51 5.68 -1.44 -7.30
C PHE A 51 7.12 -1.96 -7.12
N GLY A 52 8.12 -1.18 -7.55
CA GLY A 52 9.53 -1.57 -7.43
C GLY A 52 9.99 -1.73 -5.99
N VAL A 53 9.66 -0.77 -5.10
CA VAL A 53 10.00 -0.83 -3.67
C VAL A 53 9.29 -1.98 -2.99
N TRP A 54 7.99 -2.17 -3.26
CA TRP A 54 7.22 -3.28 -2.73
C TRP A 54 7.81 -4.62 -3.15
N LEU A 55 8.09 -4.79 -4.45
CA LEU A 55 8.64 -6.02 -5.01
C LEU A 55 10.01 -6.32 -4.40
N LEU A 56 10.88 -5.32 -4.28
CA LEU A 56 12.18 -5.46 -3.65
C LEU A 56 12.06 -5.98 -2.21
N PHE A 57 11.16 -5.41 -1.41
CA PHE A 57 10.98 -5.83 -0.01
C PHE A 57 10.35 -7.21 0.10
N CYS A 58 9.42 -7.58 -0.77
CA CYS A 58 8.92 -8.95 -0.83
C CYS A 58 10.03 -9.95 -1.19
N ILE A 59 10.88 -9.63 -2.17
CA ILE A 59 12.02 -10.48 -2.56
C ILE A 59 13.02 -10.62 -1.41
N LEU A 60 13.44 -9.50 -0.81
CA LEU A 60 14.35 -9.52 0.34
C LEU A 60 13.75 -10.29 1.52
N GLY A 61 12.47 -10.08 1.79
CA GLY A 61 11.72 -10.81 2.81
C GLY A 61 11.76 -12.32 2.60
N ALA A 62 11.36 -12.78 1.40
CA ALA A 62 11.36 -14.19 1.05
C ALA A 62 12.77 -14.81 1.09
N LEU A 63 13.77 -14.12 0.53
CA LEU A 63 15.15 -14.58 0.53
C LEU A 63 15.71 -14.69 1.94
N GLN A 64 15.50 -13.72 2.82
CA GLN A 64 16.03 -13.75 4.17
C GLN A 64 15.33 -14.78 5.06
N MET A 65 14.02 -14.98 4.91
CA MET A 65 13.30 -16.04 5.63
C MET A 65 13.69 -17.44 5.16
N GLN A 66 14.03 -17.61 3.87
CA GLN A 66 14.42 -18.87 3.26
C GLN A 66 15.91 -19.20 3.45
N LEU A 67 16.81 -18.25 3.21
CA LEU A 67 18.28 -18.42 3.28
C LEU A 67 18.81 -18.32 4.72
N GLY A 68 18.09 -17.63 5.60
CA GLY A 68 18.43 -17.59 7.03
C GLY A 68 18.07 -18.88 7.77
N ALA A 69 17.57 -19.91 7.07
CA ALA A 69 17.16 -21.17 7.69
C ALA A 69 18.38 -21.93 8.23
N VAL A 70 18.43 -22.08 9.55
CA VAL A 70 19.43 -22.90 10.27
C VAL A 70 18.71 -24.17 10.74
N ASP A 71 19.32 -25.33 10.51
CA ASP A 71 18.77 -26.65 10.86
C ASP A 71 17.37 -26.95 10.29
N GLY A 72 17.06 -26.38 9.12
CA GLY A 72 15.79 -26.58 8.42
C GLY A 72 14.62 -25.73 8.94
N VAL A 73 14.83 -24.90 9.96
CA VAL A 73 13.81 -24.00 10.51
C VAL A 73 13.80 -22.67 9.77
N LYS A 74 12.67 -22.32 9.14
CA LYS A 74 12.52 -21.08 8.38
C LYS A 74 12.10 -19.91 9.26
N GLY A 75 12.40 -18.69 8.80
CA GLY A 75 11.86 -17.47 9.41
C GLY A 75 10.35 -17.41 9.24
N GLY A 76 9.67 -16.86 10.24
CA GLY A 76 8.21 -16.77 10.27
C GLY A 76 7.69 -15.37 9.94
N ILE A 77 6.60 -15.28 9.17
CA ILE A 77 5.82 -14.03 9.08
C ILE A 77 4.80 -13.96 10.22
N PHE A 78 4.28 -12.75 10.48
CA PHE A 78 3.15 -12.61 11.38
C PHE A 78 1.89 -13.24 10.78
N VAL A 79 1.33 -14.22 11.49
CA VAL A 79 0.02 -14.81 11.22
C VAL A 79 -0.93 -14.51 12.38
N PRO A 80 -2.24 -14.38 12.14
CA PRO A 80 -3.20 -14.15 13.21
C PRO A 80 -3.24 -15.36 14.16
N VAL A 81 -3.05 -15.12 15.46
CA VAL A 81 -3.04 -16.15 16.50
C VAL A 81 -4.05 -15.80 17.58
N GLN A 82 -4.94 -16.73 17.91
CA GLN A 82 -5.95 -16.54 18.94
C GLN A 82 -5.29 -16.24 20.30
N GLY A 83 -5.73 -15.19 20.98
CA GLY A 83 -5.16 -14.75 22.26
C GLY A 83 -3.89 -13.91 22.15
N SER A 84 -3.31 -13.74 20.94
CA SER A 84 -2.15 -12.88 20.71
C SER A 84 -2.53 -11.69 19.82
N TRP A 85 -2.87 -10.57 20.48
CA TRP A 85 -3.21 -9.32 19.78
C TRP A 85 -2.05 -8.77 18.94
N LEU A 86 -0.81 -8.83 19.45
CA LEU A 86 0.34 -8.26 18.77
C LEU A 86 0.66 -8.99 17.45
N SER A 87 0.63 -10.32 17.47
CA SER A 87 0.82 -11.13 16.24
C SER A 87 -0.29 -10.86 15.23
N THR A 88 -1.52 -10.71 15.72
CA THR A 88 -2.68 -10.38 14.88
C THR A 88 -2.53 -9.00 14.23
N LEU A 89 -2.08 -7.97 14.97
CA LEU A 89 -1.77 -6.67 14.38
C LEU A 89 -0.61 -6.73 13.37
N GLY A 90 0.45 -7.47 13.67
CA GLY A 90 1.56 -7.69 12.73
C GLY A 90 1.09 -8.35 11.43
N SER A 91 0.15 -9.29 11.53
CA SER A 91 -0.47 -9.94 10.37
C SER A 91 -1.32 -8.98 9.55
N LEU A 92 -2.04 -8.05 10.20
CA LEU A 92 -2.82 -7.02 9.52
C LEU A 92 -1.91 -6.02 8.77
N GLY A 93 -0.79 -5.64 9.38
CA GLY A 93 0.23 -4.82 8.73
C GLY A 93 0.80 -5.54 7.50
N SER A 94 1.15 -6.81 7.66
CA SER A 94 1.69 -7.65 6.58
C SER A 94 0.65 -7.92 5.48
N ALA A 95 -0.64 -8.06 5.80
CA ALA A 95 -1.73 -8.23 4.83
C ALA A 95 -1.86 -7.05 3.84
N GLY A 96 -1.19 -5.93 4.11
CA GLY A 96 -1.07 -4.82 3.17
C GLY A 96 -0.35 -5.17 1.88
N ILE A 97 0.48 -6.24 1.83
CA ILE A 97 1.12 -6.68 0.57
C ILE A 97 0.12 -7.30 -0.42
N GLY A 98 -1.17 -7.34 -0.08
CA GLY A 98 -2.22 -7.87 -0.92
C GLY A 98 -2.33 -9.39 -0.84
N PRO A 99 -2.92 -10.04 -1.87
CA PRO A 99 -3.10 -11.49 -1.92
C PRO A 99 -1.80 -12.29 -1.75
N VAL A 100 -0.65 -11.68 -2.08
CA VAL A 100 0.68 -12.26 -1.90
C VAL A 100 0.93 -12.63 -0.44
N TYR A 101 0.29 -11.96 0.53
CA TYR A 101 0.32 -12.33 1.94
C TYR A 101 -0.11 -13.79 2.17
N GLY A 102 -1.11 -14.29 1.44
CA GLY A 102 -1.54 -15.68 1.54
C GLY A 102 -0.43 -16.67 1.14
N ALA A 103 0.34 -16.33 0.11
CA ALA A 103 1.50 -17.14 -0.31
C ALA A 103 2.61 -17.11 0.74
N PHE A 104 2.88 -15.95 1.35
CA PHE A 104 3.83 -15.85 2.46
C PHE A 104 3.35 -16.61 3.71
N ALA A 105 2.08 -16.50 4.09
CA ALA A 105 1.51 -17.18 5.24
C ALA A 105 1.56 -18.70 5.07
N TRP A 106 1.30 -19.19 3.86
CA TRP A 106 1.42 -20.61 3.54
C TRP A 106 2.88 -21.09 3.59
N ALA A 107 3.83 -20.32 3.04
CA ALA A 107 5.23 -20.71 2.96
C ALA A 107 6.01 -20.52 4.27
N PHE A 108 5.61 -19.56 5.11
CA PHE A 108 6.37 -19.04 6.25
C PHE A 108 5.52 -18.82 7.52
N GLY A 109 4.32 -19.41 7.65
CA GLY A 109 3.44 -19.21 8.81
C GLY A 109 3.06 -20.48 9.58
N GLY A 110 3.66 -21.63 9.26
CA GLY A 110 3.29 -22.94 9.81
C GLY A 110 4.08 -23.37 11.06
N ALA A 111 3.76 -24.53 11.62
CA ALA A 111 4.41 -25.08 12.82
C ALA A 111 5.93 -25.34 12.70
N GLY A 112 6.48 -25.32 11.47
CA GLY A 112 7.92 -25.40 11.19
C GLY A 112 8.63 -24.05 11.01
N THR A 113 7.91 -22.94 11.22
CA THR A 113 8.49 -21.60 11.29
C THR A 113 8.50 -21.16 12.74
N GLU A 114 9.68 -20.89 13.28
CA GLU A 114 9.77 -20.39 14.65
C GLU A 114 9.84 -18.86 14.67
N PRO A 115 9.31 -18.23 15.73
CA PRO A 115 9.69 -16.87 16.04
C PRO A 115 11.17 -16.89 16.40
N VAL A 116 12.00 -16.36 15.51
CA VAL A 116 13.35 -15.87 15.80
C VAL A 116 14.38 -16.95 16.20
N ARG A 117 15.24 -17.33 15.25
CA ARG A 117 16.53 -17.99 15.57
C ARG A 117 17.76 -17.18 15.18
N THR A 118 17.65 -16.32 14.16
CA THR A 118 18.78 -15.50 13.66
C THR A 118 18.34 -14.09 13.28
N LEU A 119 19.26 -13.12 13.43
CA LEU A 119 19.02 -11.70 13.11
C LEU A 119 18.51 -11.51 11.66
N THR A 120 19.02 -12.30 10.72
CA THR A 120 18.64 -12.24 9.31
C THR A 120 17.18 -12.62 9.08
N GLN A 121 16.64 -13.60 9.81
CA GLN A 121 15.25 -14.03 9.65
C GLN A 121 14.25 -13.00 10.19
N GLU A 122 14.61 -12.26 11.24
CA GLU A 122 13.79 -11.17 11.78
C GLU A 122 13.61 -10.02 10.79
N TYR A 123 14.69 -9.68 10.06
CA TYR A 123 14.63 -8.66 9.03
C TYR A 123 13.71 -9.09 7.87
N GLY A 124 13.67 -10.39 7.54
CA GLY A 124 12.80 -10.91 6.50
C GLY A 124 11.31 -10.63 6.74
N ALA A 125 10.81 -10.95 7.93
CA ALA A 125 9.44 -10.64 8.34
C ALA A 125 9.19 -9.12 8.39
N THR A 126 10.19 -8.37 8.87
CA THR A 126 10.13 -6.90 8.94
C THR A 126 9.99 -6.27 7.56
N TYR A 127 10.73 -6.72 6.55
CA TYR A 127 10.60 -6.20 5.18
C TYR A 127 9.21 -6.41 4.60
N VAL A 128 8.63 -7.60 4.79
CA VAL A 128 7.26 -7.91 4.35
C VAL A 128 6.25 -7.02 5.06
N MET A 129 6.38 -6.83 6.37
CA MET A 129 5.50 -5.96 7.14
C MET A 129 5.61 -4.50 6.68
N VAL A 130 6.83 -3.98 6.47
CA VAL A 130 7.05 -2.62 5.97
C VAL A 130 6.47 -2.45 4.57
N ALA A 131 6.64 -3.43 3.67
CA ALA A 131 6.03 -3.41 2.35
C ALA A 131 4.50 -3.34 2.44
N GLY A 132 3.90 -4.08 3.37
CA GLY A 132 2.46 -4.06 3.61
C GLY A 132 1.96 -2.72 4.15
N LEU A 133 2.63 -2.19 5.18
CA LEU A 133 2.30 -0.88 5.75
C LEU A 133 2.47 0.25 4.73
N LEU A 134 3.51 0.21 3.89
CA LEU A 134 3.69 1.16 2.80
C LEU A 134 2.53 1.09 1.80
N ASN A 135 2.06 -0.10 1.45
CA ASN A 135 0.91 -0.22 0.56
C ASN A 135 -0.40 0.26 1.20
N TRP A 136 -0.59 0.05 2.51
CA TRP A 136 -1.72 0.65 3.24
C TRP A 136 -1.70 2.18 3.19
N LEU A 137 -0.52 2.78 3.41
CA LEU A 137 -0.35 4.24 3.28
C LEU A 137 -0.62 4.72 1.86
N CYS A 138 -0.18 3.97 0.85
CA CYS A 138 -0.47 4.25 -0.55
C CYS A 138 -1.98 4.22 -0.84
N CYS A 139 -2.73 3.28 -0.27
CA CYS A 139 -4.19 3.28 -0.36
C CYS A 139 -4.79 4.57 0.23
N PHE A 140 -4.32 5.03 1.38
CA PHE A 140 -4.81 6.28 1.98
C PHE A 140 -4.44 7.52 1.15
N ASP A 141 -3.20 7.60 0.64
CA ASP A 141 -2.79 8.68 -0.26
C ASP A 141 -3.62 8.68 -1.55
N LEU A 142 -3.86 7.51 -2.14
CA LEU A 142 -4.68 7.36 -3.33
C LEU A 142 -6.13 7.81 -3.10
N TRP A 143 -6.71 7.48 -1.95
CA TRP A 143 -8.03 7.99 -1.55
C TRP A 143 -8.06 9.51 -1.46
N ASP A 144 -7.07 10.12 -0.79
CA ASP A 144 -7.00 11.57 -0.65
C ASP A 144 -6.84 12.29 -2.00
N ARG A 145 -6.08 11.70 -2.93
CA ARG A 145 -5.91 12.18 -4.31
C ARG A 145 -7.21 12.15 -5.10
N ILE A 146 -7.87 10.99 -5.13
CA ILE A 146 -9.10 10.79 -5.90
C ILE A 146 -10.23 11.67 -5.37
N THR A 147 -10.33 11.82 -4.04
CA THR A 147 -11.39 12.59 -3.42
C THR A 147 -11.15 14.10 -3.41
N GLY A 148 -9.92 14.54 -3.74
CA GLY A 148 -9.55 15.95 -3.76
C GLY A 148 -9.35 16.56 -2.36
N ARG A 149 -9.20 15.74 -1.32
CA ARG A 149 -9.02 16.22 0.08
C ARG A 149 -7.70 16.96 0.28
N TRP A 150 -6.71 16.70 -0.57
CA TRP A 150 -5.43 17.37 -0.56
C TRP A 150 -5.53 18.90 -0.80
N ILE A 151 -6.58 19.37 -1.48
CA ILE A 151 -6.81 20.80 -1.74
C ILE A 151 -6.89 21.61 -0.44
N PHE A 152 -7.47 21.04 0.63
CA PHE A 152 -7.58 21.71 1.92
C PHE A 152 -6.24 21.92 2.63
N ARG A 153 -5.15 21.31 2.13
CA ARG A 153 -3.79 21.50 2.67
C ARG A 153 -3.07 22.70 2.05
N LEU A 154 -3.60 23.26 0.95
CA LEU A 154 -2.99 24.42 0.27
C LEU A 154 -3.32 25.73 0.98
N PRO A 155 -2.48 26.79 0.84
CA PRO A 155 -2.84 28.15 1.22
C PRO A 155 -4.16 28.61 0.57
N LYS A 156 -4.92 29.47 1.25
CA LYS A 156 -6.24 29.91 0.77
C LYS A 156 -6.21 30.51 -0.63
N ASP A 157 -5.14 31.22 -0.97
CA ASP A 157 -4.99 31.89 -2.27
C ASP A 157 -4.90 30.86 -3.41
N GLU A 158 -4.15 29.76 -3.20
CA GLU A 158 -4.03 28.65 -4.14
C GLU A 158 -5.33 27.83 -4.25
N GLN A 159 -6.07 27.68 -3.15
CA GLN A 159 -7.38 27.03 -3.17
C GLN A 159 -8.36 27.77 -4.08
N VAL A 160 -8.38 29.11 -4.01
CA VAL A 160 -9.24 29.95 -4.85
C VAL A 160 -8.83 29.84 -6.32
N GLN A 161 -7.53 29.81 -6.60
CA GLN A 161 -7.03 29.63 -7.97
C GLN A 161 -7.43 28.28 -8.54
N MET A 162 -7.21 27.19 -7.80
CA MET A 162 -7.63 25.86 -8.20
C MET A 162 -9.15 25.75 -8.36
N ALA A 163 -9.93 26.38 -7.48
CA ALA A 163 -11.38 26.38 -7.61
C ALA A 163 -11.82 27.06 -8.92
N LYS A 164 -11.16 28.15 -9.33
CA LYS A 164 -11.42 28.81 -10.62
C LYS A 164 -11.03 27.92 -11.81
N ASP A 165 -9.91 27.22 -11.73
CA ASP A 165 -9.41 26.33 -12.79
C ASP A 165 -10.27 25.05 -12.93
N LEU A 166 -10.91 24.61 -11.85
CA LEU A 166 -11.78 23.43 -11.79
C LEU A 166 -13.25 23.73 -12.15
N LEU A 167 -13.66 25.00 -12.16
CA LEU A 167 -14.98 25.38 -12.67
C LEU A 167 -14.99 25.15 -14.18
N PRO A 168 -16.08 24.58 -14.75
CA PRO A 168 -16.23 24.50 -16.19
C PRO A 168 -16.12 25.93 -16.75
N LYS A 169 -15.21 26.14 -17.71
CA LYS A 169 -15.14 27.41 -18.44
C LYS A 169 -16.51 27.61 -19.07
N SER A 170 -17.22 28.66 -18.62
CA SER A 170 -18.44 29.09 -19.29
C SER A 170 -18.03 29.52 -20.70
N GLU A 171 -18.43 28.72 -21.70
CA GLU A 171 -18.48 29.18 -23.09
C GLU A 171 -19.51 30.31 -23.23
#